data_AF-A0A4Y2A8E8-F1
#
_entry.id   AF-A0A4Y2A8E8-F1
#
_cell.length_a   1.000
_cell.length_b   1.000
_cell.length_c   1.000
_cell.angle_alpha   90.00
_cell.angle_beta   90.00
_cell.angle_gamma   90.00
#
_symmetry.space_group_name_H-M   'P 1'
#
loop_
_entity.id
_entity.type
_entity.pdbx_description
1 polymer ?
#
loop_
_entity_poly.entity_id
_entity_poly.type
_entity_poly.pdbx_seq_one_letter_code
_entity_poly.pdbx_strand_id
1 'polypeptide(L)'
;MIQTYHNLKQPLEMINYSKYGWKICADLKVMSLFMGLKLRYTKYCCFLCLWDSRAIALHYIKRDWPQIASFKPGEMNVKHPLLAEPHEIIIPPLHIKLDLVKNFVKAMDKNGPAFKYLHEKFPRLSVAKIKEGVFVGTQIKQLFSCIQNFMYVFVYIVK
;
A
#
# COMPACT_ATOMS: atom_id res chain seq x y z
N MET A 1 -4.20 -19.25 2.89
CA MET A 1 -3.04 -19.50 2.01
C MET A 1 -2.06 -18.35 2.16
N ILE A 2 -0.80 -18.63 2.49
CA ILE A 2 0.22 -17.57 2.66
C ILE A 2 0.79 -17.24 1.27
N GLN A 3 0.73 -15.97 0.88
CA GLN A 3 1.39 -15.48 -0.33
C GLN A 3 2.90 -15.45 -0.12
N THR A 4 3.63 -16.20 -0.94
CA THR A 4 5.10 -16.24 -0.97
C THR A 4 5.57 -16.04 -2.41
N TYR A 5 6.85 -15.68 -2.57
CA TYR A 5 7.47 -15.53 -3.90
C TYR A 5 7.30 -16.80 -4.74
N HIS A 6 7.56 -17.98 -4.16
CA HIS A 6 7.46 -19.25 -4.88
C HIS A 6 6.03 -19.58 -5.29
N ASN A 7 5.05 -19.30 -4.41
CA ASN A 7 3.64 -19.54 -4.70
C ASN A 7 3.09 -18.62 -5.80
N LEU A 8 3.70 -17.45 -6.02
CA LEU A 8 3.35 -16.55 -7.13
C LEU A 8 4.11 -16.89 -8.42
N LYS A 9 5.35 -17.39 -8.30
CA LYS A 9 6.18 -17.76 -9.45
C LYS A 9 5.55 -18.90 -10.25
N GLN A 10 5.08 -19.96 -9.58
CA GLN A 10 4.56 -21.16 -10.25
C GLN A 10 3.39 -20.87 -11.22
N PRO A 11 2.32 -20.13 -10.83
CA PRO A 11 1.26 -19.78 -11.77
C PRO A 11 1.74 -18.94 -12.96
N LEU A 12 2.67 -18.00 -12.75
CA LEU A 12 3.21 -17.16 -13.84
C LEU A 12 3.95 -18.00 -14.89
N GLU A 13 4.67 -19.04 -14.46
CA GLU A 13 5.33 -19.99 -15.37
C GLU A 13 4.30 -20.82 -16.13
N MET A 14 3.24 -21.30 -15.45
CA MET A 14 2.18 -22.11 -16.08
C MET A 14 1.43 -21.37 -17.18
N ILE A 15 1.17 -20.07 -16.99
CA ILE A 15 0.50 -19.22 -17.99
C ILE A 15 1.48 -18.63 -19.02
N ASN A 16 2.77 -18.98 -18.92
CA ASN A 16 3.85 -18.46 -19.77
C ASN A 16 3.87 -16.93 -19.82
N TYR A 17 3.79 -16.29 -18.63
CA TYR A 17 3.69 -14.85 -18.48
C TYR A 17 4.78 -14.08 -19.23
N SER A 18 6.02 -14.59 -19.20
CA SER A 18 7.17 -13.98 -19.88
C SER A 18 6.99 -13.85 -21.39
N LYS A 19 6.13 -14.69 -22.01
CA LYS A 19 5.81 -14.62 -23.44
C LYS A 19 4.76 -13.56 -23.75
N TYR A 20 3.77 -13.39 -22.89
CA TYR A 20 2.58 -12.59 -23.20
C TYR A 20 2.53 -11.22 -22.52
N GLY A 21 3.28 -11.01 -21.43
CA GLY A 21 3.43 -9.71 -20.78
C GLY A 21 2.10 -9.08 -20.36
N TRP A 22 1.17 -9.86 -19.80
CA TRP A 22 -0.13 -9.33 -19.39
C TRP A 22 0.00 -8.35 -18.23
N LYS A 23 -0.88 -7.34 -18.17
CA LYS A 23 -0.92 -6.46 -17.00
C LYS A 23 -1.44 -7.21 -15.79
N ILE A 24 -0.73 -7.12 -14.67
CA ILE A 24 -1.12 -7.77 -13.41
C ILE A 24 -1.74 -6.73 -12.48
N CYS A 25 -2.95 -7.01 -12.01
CA CYS A 25 -3.59 -6.20 -10.99
C CYS A 25 -3.31 -6.79 -9.59
N ALA A 26 -2.62 -6.05 -8.73
CA ALA A 26 -2.13 -6.59 -7.45
C ALA A 26 -2.14 -5.54 -6.32
N ASP A 27 -2.29 -6.01 -5.08
CA ASP A 27 -2.09 -5.17 -3.90
C ASP A 27 -0.60 -4.90 -3.62
N LEU A 28 -0.30 -4.03 -2.65
CA LEU A 28 1.06 -3.62 -2.30
C LEU A 28 1.94 -4.77 -1.82
N LYS A 29 1.36 -5.78 -1.17
CA LYS A 29 2.09 -6.93 -0.65
C LYS A 29 2.52 -7.85 -1.79
N VAL A 30 1.61 -8.12 -2.72
CA VAL A 30 1.89 -8.93 -3.90
C VAL A 30 2.85 -8.20 -4.84
N MET A 31 2.70 -6.87 -5.00
CA MET A 31 3.66 -6.02 -5.73
C MET A 31 5.08 -6.18 -5.19
N SER A 32 5.24 -6.12 -3.87
CA SER A 32 6.54 -6.33 -3.23
C SER A 32 7.14 -7.70 -3.54
N LEU A 33 6.32 -8.75 -3.64
CA LEU A 33 6.76 -10.08 -4.03
C LEU A 33 7.16 -10.17 -5.50
N PHE A 34 6.41 -9.55 -6.41
CA PHE A 34 6.79 -9.49 -7.83
C PHE A 34 8.11 -8.76 -8.04
N MET A 35 8.37 -7.74 -7.22
CA MET A 35 9.63 -6.99 -7.21
C MET A 35 10.75 -7.68 -6.40
N GLY A 36 10.49 -8.91 -5.93
CA GLY A 36 11.48 -9.73 -5.23
C GLY A 36 11.91 -9.18 -3.87
N LEU A 37 11.15 -8.25 -3.28
CA LEU A 37 11.49 -7.58 -2.03
C LEU A 37 11.23 -8.48 -0.81
N LYS A 38 11.98 -8.26 0.28
CA LYS A 38 11.68 -8.93 1.56
C LYS A 38 10.43 -8.29 2.17
N LEU A 39 9.43 -9.13 2.48
CA LEU A 39 8.19 -8.73 3.17
C LEU A 39 8.35 -8.41 4.67
N ARG A 40 9.58 -8.25 5.17
CA ARG A 40 9.85 -7.94 6.58
C ARG A 40 9.93 -6.43 6.79
N TYR A 41 9.94 -6.01 8.05
CA TYR A 41 10.20 -4.61 8.41
C TYR A 41 11.67 -4.26 8.15
N THR A 42 11.98 -3.94 6.90
CA THR A 42 13.33 -3.65 6.43
C THR A 42 13.55 -2.15 6.32
N LYS A 43 14.82 -1.75 6.26
CA LYS A 43 15.23 -0.34 6.14
C LYS A 43 14.63 0.31 4.89
N TYR A 44 14.69 -0.36 3.75
CA TYR A 44 14.17 0.12 2.46
C TYR A 44 12.96 -0.72 2.05
N CYS A 45 11.81 -0.40 2.62
CA CYS A 45 10.57 -1.16 2.39
C CYS A 45 9.77 -0.69 1.16
N CYS A 46 10.02 0.52 0.66
CA CYS A 46 9.37 1.05 -0.52
C CYS A 46 9.91 0.37 -1.80
N PHE A 47 9.02 0.12 -2.74
CA PHE A 47 9.34 -0.51 -4.02
C PHE A 47 9.65 0.51 -5.14
N LEU A 48 9.46 1.81 -4.88
CA LEU A 48 9.76 2.89 -5.81
C LEU A 48 11.08 3.58 -5.48
N CYS A 49 11.29 3.87 -4.20
CA CYS A 49 12.40 4.70 -3.74
C CYS A 49 13.10 4.13 -2.50
N LEU A 50 14.25 4.71 -2.18
CA LEU A 50 15.08 4.36 -1.03
C LEU A 50 14.60 5.07 0.25
N TRP A 51 13.28 5.05 0.48
CA TRP A 51 12.70 5.57 1.72
C TRP A 51 13.23 4.79 2.92
N ASP A 52 13.92 5.49 3.82
CA ASP A 52 14.55 4.91 5.00
C ASP A 52 13.57 4.85 6.17
N SER A 53 13.03 3.66 6.43
CA SER A 53 12.09 3.42 7.52
C SER A 53 12.67 3.68 8.91
N ARG A 54 14.00 3.78 9.05
CA ARG A 54 14.69 4.06 10.31
C ARG A 54 15.01 5.54 10.51
N ALA A 55 14.87 6.36 9.47
CA ALA A 55 15.14 7.80 9.54
C ALA A 55 13.95 8.59 10.09
N ILE A 56 13.51 8.27 11.33
CA ILE A 56 12.28 8.79 11.95
C ILE A 56 12.21 10.33 11.92
N ALA A 57 13.32 11.00 12.22
CA ALA A 57 13.39 12.47 12.22
C ALA A 57 13.13 13.09 10.83
N LEU A 58 13.32 12.33 9.75
CA LEU A 58 13.18 12.80 8.37
C LEU A 58 11.84 12.42 7.73
N HIS A 59 11.04 11.53 8.33
CA HIS A 59 9.85 10.94 7.69
C HIS A 59 8.82 11.95 7.19
N TYR A 60 8.67 13.08 7.87
CA TYR A 60 7.70 14.13 7.53
C TYR A 60 8.35 15.41 6.99
N ILE A 61 9.68 15.45 6.92
CA ILE A 61 10.46 16.61 6.46
C ILE A 61 10.97 16.36 5.05
N LYS A 62 11.56 15.18 4.82
CA LYS A 62 12.14 14.79 3.54
C LYS A 62 11.08 14.14 2.67
N ARG A 63 10.73 14.83 1.59
CA ARG A 63 9.77 14.36 0.58
C ARG A 63 10.47 13.50 -0.47
N ASP A 64 11.56 14.00 -1.04
CA ASP A 64 12.24 13.35 -2.15
C ASP A 64 13.28 12.34 -1.64
N TRP A 65 13.03 11.07 -1.92
CA TRP A 65 13.98 9.97 -1.67
C TRP A 65 14.54 9.47 -3.01
N PRO A 66 15.82 9.07 -3.06
CA PRO A 66 16.41 8.54 -4.28
C PRO A 66 15.58 7.39 -4.84
N GLN A 67 15.33 7.39 -6.14
CA GLN A 67 14.62 6.30 -6.81
C GLN A 67 15.51 5.04 -6.85
N ILE A 68 14.89 3.87 -6.90
CA ILE A 68 15.61 2.61 -7.05
C ILE A 68 16.15 2.53 -8.49
N ALA A 69 17.48 2.44 -8.62
CA ALA A 69 18.13 2.31 -9.93
C ALA A 69 18.18 0.86 -10.44
N SER A 70 18.08 -0.12 -9.54
CA SER A 70 18.41 -1.53 -9.78
C SER A 70 17.64 -2.44 -8.83
N PHE A 71 17.06 -3.52 -9.35
CA PHE A 71 16.43 -4.61 -8.59
C PHE A 71 17.31 -5.86 -8.55
N LYS A 72 18.63 -5.69 -8.37
CA LYS A 72 19.56 -6.83 -8.27
C LYS A 72 19.41 -7.53 -6.91
N PRO A 73 19.24 -8.87 -6.87
CA PRO A 73 19.21 -9.61 -5.62
C PRO A 73 20.46 -9.39 -4.78
N GLY A 74 20.29 -9.15 -3.48
CA GLY A 74 21.39 -8.86 -2.56
C GLY A 74 21.61 -7.36 -2.33
N GLU A 75 21.13 -6.49 -3.22
CA GLU A 75 21.13 -5.05 -2.99
C GLU A 75 19.94 -4.63 -2.13
N MET A 76 20.20 -3.80 -1.12
CA MET A 76 19.17 -3.12 -0.32
C MET A 76 18.15 -4.11 0.28
N ASN A 77 16.91 -4.13 -0.22
CA ASN A 77 15.85 -5.02 0.22
C ASN A 77 15.45 -6.11 -0.79
N VAL A 78 16.16 -6.19 -1.91
CA VAL A 78 15.86 -7.16 -2.96
C VAL A 78 16.45 -8.52 -2.56
N LYS A 79 15.59 -9.54 -2.48
CA LYS A 79 15.96 -10.92 -2.12
C LYS A 79 15.91 -11.86 -3.32
N HIS A 80 14.96 -11.65 -4.22
CA HIS A 80 14.73 -12.51 -5.36
C HIS A 80 14.73 -11.70 -6.66
N PRO A 81 14.94 -12.33 -7.82
CA PRO A 81 14.75 -11.69 -9.11
C PRO A 81 13.32 -11.16 -9.29
N LEU A 82 13.14 -10.24 -10.23
CA LEU A 82 11.82 -9.78 -10.66
C LEU A 82 11.02 -10.95 -11.26
N LEU A 83 9.75 -11.05 -10.87
CA LEU A 83 8.78 -11.94 -11.51
C LEU A 83 7.95 -11.23 -12.58
N ALA A 84 7.76 -9.92 -12.43
CA ALA A 84 7.08 -9.07 -13.38
C ALA A 84 7.68 -7.66 -13.31
N GLU A 85 7.73 -6.98 -14.45
CA GLU A 85 8.25 -5.63 -14.53
C GLU A 85 7.33 -4.63 -13.79
N PRO A 86 7.88 -3.62 -13.09
CA PRO A 86 7.07 -2.69 -12.30
C PRO A 86 5.99 -1.96 -13.12
N HIS A 87 6.26 -1.66 -14.39
CA HIS A 87 5.32 -0.95 -15.28
C HIS A 87 4.14 -1.83 -15.76
N GLU A 88 4.25 -3.15 -15.62
CA GLU A 88 3.16 -4.09 -15.96
C GLU A 88 2.23 -4.36 -14.77
N ILE A 89 2.54 -3.83 -13.59
CA ILE A 89 1.76 -4.06 -12.37
C ILE A 89 0.89 -2.84 -12.06
N ILE A 90 -0.42 -3.05 -12.03
CA ILE A 90 -1.42 -2.05 -11.68
C ILE A 90 -1.81 -2.25 -10.22
N ILE A 91 -1.62 -1.21 -9.40
CA ILE A 91 -2.11 -1.19 -8.02
C ILE A 91 -3.50 -0.55 -7.99
N PRO A 92 -4.56 -1.27 -7.57
CA PRO A 92 -5.90 -0.70 -7.51
C PRO A 92 -5.96 0.48 -6.54
N PRO A 93 -6.45 1.66 -6.97
CA PRO A 93 -6.58 2.82 -6.09
C PRO A 93 -7.45 2.54 -4.85
N LEU A 94 -8.39 1.60 -4.96
CA LEU A 94 -9.28 1.23 -3.86
C LEU A 94 -8.53 0.60 -2.68
N HIS A 95 -7.60 -0.33 -2.92
CA HIS A 95 -6.84 -0.98 -1.85
C HIS A 95 -5.97 0.02 -1.09
N ILE A 96 -5.35 0.97 -1.80
CA ILE A 96 -4.55 2.01 -1.16
C ILE A 96 -5.43 2.92 -0.29
N LYS A 97 -6.61 3.32 -0.81
CA LYS A 97 -7.56 4.15 -0.04
C LYS A 97 -8.08 3.43 1.20
N LEU A 98 -8.35 2.12 1.12
CA LEU A 98 -8.77 1.30 2.26
C LEU A 98 -7.72 1.30 3.37
N ASP A 99 -6.47 1.01 3.03
CA ASP A 99 -5.39 0.95 4.01
C ASP A 99 -5.07 2.31 4.63
N LEU A 100 -5.14 3.39 3.85
CA LEU A 100 -4.95 4.76 4.34
C LEU A 100 -6.03 5.17 5.33
N VAL A 101 -7.31 4.97 4.97
CA VAL A 101 -8.43 5.28 5.87
C VAL A 101 -8.33 4.46 7.15
N LYS A 102 -7.96 3.20 7.04
CA LYS A 102 -7.75 2.33 8.19
C LYS A 102 -6.70 2.91 9.15
N ASN A 103 -5.52 3.26 8.65
CA ASN A 103 -4.46 3.82 9.47
C ASN A 103 -4.83 5.18 10.06
N PHE A 104 -5.49 6.03 9.27
CA PHE A 104 -5.97 7.34 9.72
C PHE A 104 -6.97 7.20 10.89
N VAL A 105 -7.96 6.32 10.74
CA VAL A 105 -8.96 6.09 11.79
C VAL A 105 -8.34 5.43 13.02
N LYS A 106 -7.31 4.58 12.86
CA LYS A 106 -6.56 4.02 14.00
C LYS A 106 -5.78 5.09 14.76
N ALA A 107 -5.16 6.05 14.08
CA ALA A 107 -4.42 7.16 14.70
C ALA A 107 -5.31 8.26 15.31
N MET A 108 -6.59 8.34 14.89
CA MET A 108 -7.53 9.35 15.37
C MET A 108 -7.83 9.21 16.88
N ASP A 109 -8.03 10.34 17.58
CA ASP A 109 -8.57 10.35 18.94
C ASP A 109 -10.00 9.77 18.98
N LYS A 110 -10.21 8.72 19.78
CA LYS A 110 -11.50 8.01 19.87
C LYS A 110 -12.59 8.80 20.59
N ASN A 111 -12.20 9.83 21.34
CA ASN A 111 -13.13 10.72 22.02
C ASN A 111 -13.30 12.06 21.28
N GLY A 112 -12.52 12.27 20.22
CA GLY A 112 -12.52 13.51 19.44
C GLY A 112 -13.76 13.67 18.55
N PRO A 113 -14.06 14.91 18.13
CA PRO A 113 -15.23 15.21 17.29
C PRO A 113 -15.20 14.49 15.94
N ALA A 114 -14.00 14.26 15.38
CA ALA A 114 -13.84 13.53 14.12
C ALA A 114 -14.31 12.06 14.23
N PHE A 115 -14.02 11.39 15.35
CA PHE A 115 -14.43 10.00 15.57
C PHE A 115 -15.94 9.91 15.81
N LYS A 116 -16.49 10.88 16.57
CA LYS A 116 -17.95 11.03 16.75
C LYS A 116 -18.68 11.21 15.43
N TYR A 117 -18.15 12.04 14.52
CA TYR A 117 -18.70 12.20 13.18
C TYR A 117 -18.75 10.88 12.40
N LEU A 118 -17.74 10.01 12.50
CA LEU A 118 -17.76 8.71 11.83
C LEU A 118 -18.91 7.82 12.32
N HIS A 119 -19.24 7.86 13.62
CA HIS A 119 -20.39 7.16 14.18
C HIS A 119 -21.72 7.67 13.65
N GLU A 120 -21.88 9.00 13.63
CA GLU A 120 -23.09 9.66 13.14
C GLU A 120 -23.28 9.45 11.64
N LYS A 121 -22.19 9.49 10.87
CA LYS A 121 -22.16 9.26 9.42
C LYS A 121 -22.53 7.83 9.04
N PHE A 122 -22.07 6.86 9.82
CA PHE A 122 -22.25 5.43 9.56
C PHE A 122 -22.93 4.72 10.73
N PRO A 123 -24.20 5.04 11.03
CA PRO A 123 -24.90 4.50 12.22
C PRO A 123 -25.11 2.99 12.14
N ARG A 124 -25.01 2.39 10.94
CA ARG A 124 -25.09 0.93 10.72
C ARG A 124 -23.78 0.19 10.97
N LEU A 125 -22.65 0.89 11.12
CA LEU A 125 -21.39 0.26 11.48
C LEU A 125 -21.28 0.12 12.99
N SER A 126 -20.79 -1.03 13.45
CA SER A 126 -20.48 -1.21 14.86
C SER A 126 -19.30 -0.34 15.27
N VAL A 127 -19.26 0.02 16.55
CA VAL A 127 -18.14 0.77 17.14
C VAL A 127 -16.79 0.08 16.89
N ALA A 128 -16.76 -1.25 17.00
CA ALA A 128 -15.55 -2.03 16.73
C ALA A 128 -15.07 -1.88 15.28
N LYS A 129 -15.98 -1.93 14.29
CA LYS A 129 -15.61 -1.75 12.87
C LYS A 129 -15.05 -0.36 12.62
N ILE A 130 -15.65 0.68 13.20
CA ILE A 130 -15.15 2.05 13.08
C ILE A 130 -13.78 2.17 13.75
N LYS A 131 -13.61 1.68 14.99
CA LYS A 131 -12.30 1.71 15.69
C LYS A 131 -11.19 1.03 14.89
N GLU A 132 -11.49 -0.09 14.26
CA GLU A 132 -10.54 -0.84 13.44
C GLU A 132 -10.35 -0.25 12.02
N GLY A 133 -11.09 0.80 11.67
CA GLY A 133 -11.02 1.45 10.37
C GLY A 133 -11.52 0.56 9.23
N VAL A 134 -12.48 -0.32 9.51
CA VAL A 134 -13.04 -1.29 8.56
C VAL A 134 -14.22 -0.67 7.83
N PHE A 135 -13.98 -0.21 6.60
CA PHE A 135 -14.98 0.37 5.71
C PHE A 135 -15.05 -0.40 4.39
N VAL A 136 -16.21 -0.38 3.75
CA VAL A 136 -16.37 -0.87 2.37
C VAL A 136 -16.14 0.26 1.37
N GLY A 137 -15.92 -0.09 0.11
CA GLY A 137 -15.59 0.89 -0.94
C GLY A 137 -16.59 2.03 -1.09
N THR A 138 -17.89 1.78 -0.90
CA THR A 138 -18.93 2.82 -0.95
C THR A 138 -18.82 3.83 0.21
N GLN A 139 -18.54 3.36 1.42
CA GLN A 139 -18.34 4.20 2.61
C GLN A 139 -17.08 5.06 2.47
N ILE A 140 -16.01 4.50 1.91
CA ILE A 140 -14.81 5.27 1.58
C ILE A 140 -15.11 6.35 0.56
N LYS A 141 -15.82 6.03 -0.52
CA LYS A 141 -16.23 7.05 -1.51
C LYS A 141 -16.98 8.19 -0.83
N GLN A 142 -17.89 7.88 0.11
CA GLN A 142 -18.62 8.88 0.89
C GLN A 142 -17.72 9.72 1.82
N LEU A 143 -16.71 9.11 2.45
CA LEU A 143 -15.72 9.84 3.26
C LEU A 143 -14.93 10.82 2.41
N PHE A 144 -14.42 10.36 1.27
CA PHE A 144 -13.63 11.21 0.37
C PHE A 144 -14.48 12.27 -0.35
N SER A 145 -15.77 12.02 -0.60
CA SER A 145 -16.66 13.05 -1.18
C SER A 145 -16.97 14.17 -0.19
N CYS A 146 -16.98 13.89 1.11
CA CYS A 146 -17.23 14.90 2.15
C CYS A 146 -15.98 15.66 2.56
N ILE A 147 -14.80 15.17 2.20
CA ILE A 147 -13.53 15.77 2.58
C ILE A 147 -12.80 16.12 1.29
N GLN A 148 -13.04 17.35 0.81
CA GLN A 148 -12.45 17.92 -0.39
C GLN A 148 -10.89 17.95 -0.36
N ASN A 149 -10.28 17.65 0.80
CA ASN A 149 -8.84 17.74 1.06
C ASN A 149 -8.09 16.41 1.26
N PHE A 150 -8.75 15.24 1.27
CA PHE A 150 -8.01 14.00 1.55
C PHE A 150 -7.07 13.57 0.42
N MET A 151 -7.27 14.09 -0.80
CA MET A 151 -6.43 13.80 -1.96
C MET A 151 -5.06 14.49 -1.90
N TYR A 152 -4.90 15.55 -1.09
CA TYR A 152 -3.60 16.22 -0.90
C TYR A 152 -2.58 15.31 -0.22
N VAL A 153 -3.01 14.42 0.68
CA VAL A 153 -2.11 13.48 1.37
C VAL A 153 -1.49 12.47 0.39
N PHE A 154 -2.19 12.16 -0.71
CA PHE A 154 -1.68 11.22 -1.73
C PHE A 154 -0.59 11.82 -2.61
N VAL A 155 -0.65 13.14 -2.87
CA VAL A 155 0.38 13.84 -3.64
C VAL A 155 1.73 13.84 -2.91
N TYR A 156 1.76 13.66 -1.59
CA TYR A 156 3.00 13.66 -0.80
C TYR A 156 3.61 12.28 -0.52
N ILE A 157 2.91 11.19 -0.84
CA ILE A 157 3.37 9.82 -0.55
C ILE A 157 3.72 9.05 -1.85
N VAL A 158 3.17 9.47 -3.00
CA VAL A 158 3.32 8.76 -4.29
C VAL A 158 3.86 9.68 -5.42
N LYS A 159 4.37 10.86 -5.08
CA LYS A 159 5.32 11.58 -5.94
C LYS A 159 6.70 11.55 -5.32
#